data_AF-A0A918BNW1-F1
#
_entry.id   AF-A0A918BNW1-F1
#
_cell.length_a   1.000
_cell.length_b   1.000
_cell.length_c   1.000
_cell.angle_alpha   90.00
_cell.angle_beta   90.00
_cell.angle_gamma   90.00
#
_symmetry.space_group_name_H-M   'P 1'
#
loop_
_entity.id
_entity.type
_entity.pdbx_description
1 polymer ?
#
loop_
_entity_poly.entity_id
_entity_poly.type
_entity_poly.pdbx_seq_one_letter_code
_entity_poly.pdbx_strand_id
1 'polypeptide(L)'
;MPGDSPGVRSPLSRPRRTLWRMASCEVCGNEYGMTFEVHAQGEVHVFDCFACAIHRMAPVCEHCRAPIVNQGVEVEGRWYCCAHCARTATGRTEVVDKV
;
A
#
# COMPACT_ATOMS: atom_id res chain seq x y z
N MET A 1 -23.48 54.15 -24.10
CA MET A 1 -23.51 52.84 -23.40
C MET A 1 -23.81 51.72 -24.39
N PRO A 2 -22.82 51.22 -25.12
CA PRO A 2 -22.86 49.89 -25.74
C PRO A 2 -22.04 48.92 -24.87
N GLY A 3 -22.69 47.88 -24.34
CA GLY A 3 -22.03 46.83 -23.56
C GLY A 3 -21.29 45.89 -24.49
N ASP A 4 -19.97 45.99 -24.46
CA ASP A 4 -19.04 45.14 -25.21
C ASP A 4 -18.93 43.73 -24.61
N SER A 5 -18.80 42.78 -25.55
CA SER A 5 -18.12 41.48 -25.46
C SER A 5 -18.91 40.21 -25.05
N PRO A 6 -19.11 39.28 -26.01
CA PRO A 6 -19.41 37.88 -25.73
C PRO A 6 -18.10 37.14 -25.43
N GLY A 7 -17.86 36.74 -24.19
CA GLY A 7 -16.58 36.12 -23.89
C GLY A 7 -16.35 35.73 -22.45
N VAL A 8 -17.13 34.78 -21.92
CA VAL A 8 -16.58 33.87 -20.91
C VAL A 8 -17.06 32.46 -21.21
N ARG A 9 -16.32 31.77 -22.07
CA ARG A 9 -16.33 30.32 -22.07
C ARG A 9 -15.63 29.92 -20.77
N SER A 10 -16.40 29.31 -19.87
CA SER A 10 -15.88 28.73 -18.64
C SER A 10 -14.64 27.89 -18.96
N PRO A 11 -13.48 28.15 -18.31
CA PRO A 11 -12.27 27.42 -18.62
C PRO A 11 -12.42 25.99 -18.14
N LEU A 12 -12.42 25.08 -19.13
CA LEU A 12 -12.03 23.67 -19.03
C LEU A 12 -12.59 22.93 -17.81
N SER A 13 -13.63 22.14 -18.07
CA SER A 13 -13.99 20.99 -17.27
C SER A 13 -12.71 20.25 -16.88
N ARG A 14 -12.28 20.36 -15.61
CA ARG A 14 -11.21 19.53 -15.08
C ARG A 14 -11.55 18.10 -15.47
N PRO A 15 -10.66 17.36 -16.15
CA PRO A 15 -10.94 15.95 -16.42
C PRO A 15 -11.30 15.31 -15.07
N ARG A 16 -12.47 14.66 -15.00
CA ARG A 16 -12.81 13.84 -13.83
C ARG A 16 -11.60 12.94 -13.63
N ARG A 17 -10.95 13.02 -12.47
CA ARG A 17 -9.75 12.23 -12.10
C ARG A 17 -9.97 10.70 -12.24
N THR A 18 -11.19 10.29 -12.57
CA THR A 18 -11.71 8.94 -12.72
C THR A 18 -11.57 8.33 -14.11
N LEU A 19 -10.95 9.01 -15.09
CA LEU A 19 -10.65 8.42 -16.41
C LEU A 19 -9.31 7.66 -16.44
N TRP A 20 -8.67 7.44 -15.28
CA TRP A 20 -7.63 6.44 -15.16
C TRP A 20 -8.26 5.07 -15.41
N ARG A 21 -7.64 4.26 -16.27
CA ARG A 21 -8.06 2.88 -16.56
C ARG A 21 -8.39 2.20 -15.24
N MET A 22 -9.65 1.79 -15.05
CA MET A 22 -10.06 1.10 -13.83
C MET A 22 -9.29 -0.22 -13.80
N ALA A 23 -8.26 -0.29 -12.97
CA ALA A 23 -7.56 -1.53 -12.76
C ALA A 23 -8.33 -2.33 -11.72
N SER A 24 -8.27 -3.65 -11.82
CA SER A 24 -8.92 -4.55 -10.87
C SER A 24 -7.92 -4.86 -9.76
N CYS A 25 -8.35 -4.77 -8.51
CA CYS A 25 -7.55 -5.22 -7.38
C CYS A 25 -7.30 -6.73 -7.48
N GLU A 26 -6.05 -7.17 -7.34
CA GLU A 26 -5.67 -8.58 -7.43
C GLU A 26 -6.26 -9.45 -6.32
N VAL A 27 -6.70 -8.85 -5.21
CA VAL A 27 -7.18 -9.57 -4.03
C VAL A 27 -8.70 -9.64 -3.99
N CYS A 28 -9.37 -8.49 -4.06
CA CYS A 28 -10.83 -8.43 -3.91
C CYS A 28 -11.59 -8.34 -5.25
N GLY A 29 -10.89 -8.13 -6.37
CA GLY A 29 -11.50 -7.99 -7.70
C GLY A 29 -12.24 -6.69 -7.94
N ASN A 30 -12.22 -5.74 -6.99
CA ASN A 30 -12.87 -4.44 -7.16
C ASN A 30 -12.19 -3.65 -8.26
N GLU A 31 -12.98 -3.05 -9.13
CA GLU A 31 -12.51 -2.13 -10.16
C GLU A 31 -12.64 -0.71 -9.63
N TYR A 32 -11.51 -0.02 -9.49
CA TYR A 32 -11.51 1.30 -8.88
C TYR A 32 -10.59 2.26 -9.61
N GLY A 33 -11.08 3.48 -9.88
CA GLY A 33 -10.29 4.50 -10.58
C GLY A 33 -9.11 5.06 -9.77
N MET A 34 -8.94 4.65 -8.50
CA MET A 34 -7.81 5.01 -7.65
C MET A 34 -7.01 3.79 -7.17
N THR A 35 -7.01 2.70 -7.95
CA THR A 35 -6.02 1.63 -7.76
C THR A 35 -4.60 2.18 -7.85
N PHE A 36 -3.68 1.51 -7.17
CA PHE A 36 -2.26 1.80 -7.17
C PHE A 36 -1.44 0.54 -7.45
N GLU A 37 -0.22 0.76 -7.96
CA GLU A 37 0.74 -0.30 -8.23
C GLU A 37 1.79 -0.39 -7.12
N VAL A 38 2.18 -1.61 -6.76
CA VAL A 38 3.35 -1.88 -5.92
C VAL A 38 4.36 -2.65 -6.77
N HIS A 39 5.53 -2.05 -6.98
CA HIS A 39 6.63 -2.65 -7.72
C HIS A 39 7.62 -3.23 -6.72
N ALA A 40 7.65 -4.55 -6.57
CA ALA A 40 8.48 -5.24 -5.57
C ALA A 40 8.86 -6.64 -6.02
N GLN A 41 10.02 -7.13 -5.60
CA GLN A 41 10.49 -8.51 -5.87
C GLN A 41 10.53 -8.89 -7.37
N GLY A 42 10.65 -7.90 -8.27
CA GLY A 42 10.64 -8.11 -9.72
C GLY A 42 9.23 -8.25 -10.33
N GLU A 43 8.18 -8.11 -9.53
CA GLU A 43 6.79 -8.14 -9.97
C GLU A 43 6.11 -6.78 -9.76
N VAL A 44 5.03 -6.56 -10.51
CA VAL A 44 4.14 -5.40 -10.37
C VAL A 44 2.79 -5.92 -9.93
N HIS A 45 2.32 -5.43 -8.79
CA HIS A 45 1.02 -5.78 -8.23
C HIS A 45 0.06 -4.60 -8.23
N VAL A 46 -1.24 -4.84 -8.42
CA VAL A 46 -2.29 -3.82 -8.42
C VAL A 46 -3.28 -4.02 -7.28
N PHE A 47 -3.51 -2.96 -6.50
CA PHE A 47 -4.46 -2.97 -5.38
C PHE A 47 -5.32 -1.70 -5.35
N ASP A 48 -6.50 -1.81 -4.75
CA ASP A 48 -7.41 -0.69 -4.50
C ASP A 48 -7.30 -0.11 -3.07
N CYS A 49 -6.66 -0.83 -2.16
CA CYS A 49 -6.45 -0.42 -0.78
C CYS A 49 -5.21 -1.08 -0.15
N PHE A 50 -4.64 -0.43 0.87
CA PHE A 50 -3.48 -0.97 1.60
C PHE A 50 -3.78 -2.28 2.32
N ALA A 51 -5.02 -2.49 2.77
CA ALA A 51 -5.40 -3.75 3.42
C ALA A 51 -5.22 -4.95 2.46
N CYS A 52 -5.64 -4.82 1.19
CA CYS A 52 -5.42 -5.85 0.19
C CYS A 52 -3.92 -6.03 -0.13
N ALA A 53 -3.18 -4.93 -0.27
CA ALA A 53 -1.73 -5.00 -0.51
C ALA A 53 -1.01 -5.73 0.64
N ILE A 54 -1.27 -5.35 1.88
CA ILE A 54 -0.70 -5.97 3.09
C ILE A 54 -1.09 -7.45 3.16
N HIS A 55 -2.37 -7.78 2.93
CA HIS A 55 -2.84 -9.15 2.97
C HIS A 55 -2.09 -10.06 1.98
N ARG A 56 -1.81 -9.56 0.77
CA ARG A 56 -1.14 -10.33 -0.28
C ARG A 56 0.37 -10.39 -0.13
N MET A 57 0.99 -9.29 0.30
CA MET A 57 2.44 -9.06 0.18
C MET A 57 3.21 -9.07 1.50
N ALA A 58 2.56 -8.75 2.63
CA ALA A 58 3.28 -8.63 3.90
C ALA A 58 3.71 -10.02 4.42
N PRO A 59 4.98 -10.19 4.82
CA PRO A 59 5.39 -11.37 5.57
C PRO A 59 4.58 -11.48 6.87
N VAL A 60 4.45 -12.69 7.39
CA VAL A 60 3.69 -12.94 8.63
C VAL A 60 4.65 -13.14 9.79
N CYS A 61 4.42 -12.44 10.91
CA CYS A 61 5.19 -12.61 12.12
C CYS A 61 5.10 -14.05 12.64
N GLU A 62 6.24 -14.68 12.89
CA GLU A 62 6.28 -16.07 13.35
C GLU A 62 5.86 -16.26 14.82
N HIS A 63 5.74 -15.17 15.59
CA HIS A 63 5.27 -15.22 16.97
C HIS A 63 3.78 -14.92 17.09
N CYS A 64 3.36 -13.71 16.74
CA CYS A 64 2.00 -13.24 16.95
C CYS A 64 1.07 -13.40 15.74
N ARG A 65 1.59 -13.89 14.60
CA ARG A 65 0.85 -14.09 13.35
C ARG A 65 0.26 -12.84 12.71
N ALA A 66 0.59 -11.64 13.23
CA ALA A 66 0.24 -10.39 12.58
C ALA A 66 1.03 -10.20 11.28
N PRO A 67 0.43 -9.65 10.21
CA PRO A 67 1.16 -9.18 9.05
C PRO A 67 2.20 -8.12 9.45
N ILE A 68 3.41 -8.22 8.91
CA ILE A 68 4.50 -7.29 9.17
C ILE A 68 4.35 -6.10 8.22
N VAL A 69 3.90 -4.97 8.77
CA VAL A 69 3.62 -3.72 8.02
C VAL A 69 4.67 -2.63 8.24
N ASN A 70 5.61 -2.89 9.14
CA ASN A 70 6.76 -2.06 9.46
C ASN A 70 8.06 -2.75 8.97
N GLN A 71 9.21 -2.15 9.28
CA GLN A 71 10.54 -2.67 8.94
C GLN A 71 10.75 -4.13 9.41
N GLY A 72 10.09 -4.52 10.50
CA GLY A 72 10.23 -5.84 11.10
C GLY A 72 11.65 -6.13 11.59
N VAL A 73 11.84 -7.33 12.12
CA VAL A 73 13.16 -7.86 12.47
C VAL A 73 13.30 -9.27 11.91
N GLU A 74 14.51 -9.59 11.47
CA GLU A 74 14.87 -10.90 10.98
C GLU A 74 15.89 -11.51 11.94
N VAL A 75 15.66 -12.75 12.36
CA VAL A 75 16.58 -13.50 13.22
C VAL A 75 16.70 -14.91 12.64
N GLU A 76 17.88 -15.27 12.14
CA GLU A 76 18.15 -16.61 11.59
C GLU A 76 17.18 -17.02 10.46
N GLY A 77 16.85 -16.09 9.57
CA GLY A 77 15.90 -16.33 8.47
C GLY A 77 14.42 -16.32 8.89
N ARG A 78 14.13 -16.06 10.17
CA ARG A 78 12.76 -15.96 10.70
C ARG A 78 12.33 -14.51 10.83
N TRP A 79 11.07 -14.22 10.53
CA TRP A 79 10.55 -12.84 10.47
C TRP A 79 9.58 -12.52 11.61
N TYR A 80 9.75 -11.33 12.19
CA TYR A 80 8.90 -10.84 13.29
C TYR A 80 8.53 -9.37 13.13
N CYS A 81 7.35 -8.99 13.62
CA CYS A 81 6.87 -7.61 13.51
C CYS A 81 7.66 -6.63 14.40
N CYS A 82 8.26 -7.10 15.49
CA CYS A 82 9.04 -6.27 16.39
C CYS A 82 10.04 -7.10 17.21
N ALA A 83 10.98 -6.40 17.84
CA ALA A 83 12.00 -6.98 18.69
C ALA A 83 11.39 -7.74 19.86
N HIS A 84 10.29 -7.26 20.46
CA HIS A 84 9.60 -8.02 21.50
C HIS A 84 9.18 -9.42 21.00
N CYS A 85 8.52 -9.50 19.85
CA CYS A 85 8.11 -10.78 19.27
C CYS A 85 9.30 -11.70 18.97
N ALA A 86 10.38 -11.15 18.42
CA ALA A 86 11.59 -11.91 18.15
C ALA A 86 12.24 -12.44 19.43
N ARG A 87 12.42 -11.59 20.45
CA ARG A 87 13.00 -11.99 21.74
C ARG A 87 12.13 -13.05 22.43
N THR A 88 10.82 -12.89 22.42
CA THR A 88 9.88 -13.89 22.99
C THR A 88 9.96 -15.23 22.26
N ALA A 89 10.11 -15.23 20.94
CA ALA A 89 10.15 -16.46 20.15
C ALA A 89 11.53 -17.14 20.07
N THR A 90 12.62 -16.40 20.27
CA THR A 90 14.00 -16.90 20.09
C THR A 90 14.82 -16.97 21.38
N GLY A 91 14.39 -16.29 22.45
CA GLY A 91 15.13 -16.18 23.70
C GLY A 91 16.34 -15.23 23.64
N ARG A 92 16.61 -14.61 22.49
CA ARG A 92 17.66 -13.60 22.34
C ARG A 92 17.26 -12.29 23.02
N THR A 93 18.22 -11.55 23.55
CA THR A 93 17.96 -10.28 24.26
C THR A 93 18.49 -9.07 23.48
N GLU A 94 19.44 -9.30 22.59
CA GLU A 94 20.15 -8.33 21.77
C GLU A 94 19.35 -7.79 20.57
N VAL A 95 18.15 -8.33 20.31
CA VAL A 95 17.32 -7.88 19.17
C VAL A 95 16.70 -6.52 19.48
N VAL A 96 16.80 -5.57 18.54
CA VAL A 96 16.28 -4.19 18.65
C VAL A 96 15.40 -3.86 17.44
N ASP A 97 14.38 -3.03 17.64
CA ASP A 97 13.51 -2.56 16.56
C ASP A 97 14.29 -1.69 15.56
N LYS A 98 14.00 -1.87 14.27
CA LYS A 98 14.57 -1.05 13.20
C LYS A 98 13.74 0.23 13.04
N VAL A 99 14.41 1.37 12.89
CA VAL A 99 13.82 2.69 12.60
C VAL A 99 14.03 3.03 11.14
#